data_AF-A0A931BI66-F1
#
_entry.id   AF-A0A931BI66-F1
#
_cell.length_a   1.000
_cell.length_b   1.000
_cell.length_c   1.000
_cell.angle_alpha   90.00
_cell.angle_beta   90.00
_cell.angle_gamma   90.00
#
_symmetry.space_group_name_H-M   'P 1'
#
loop_
_entity.id
_entity.type
_entity.pdbx_description
1 polymer ?
#
loop_
_entity_poly.entity_id
_entity_poly.type
_entity_poly.pdbx_seq_one_letter_code
_entity_poly.pdbx_strand_id
1 'polypeptide(L)'
;MKPANPDPLAQLTEIRAIMERSSRFLSLSGLSGVGAGVVALLGTAFSMRLLESAFQDTSVSGGYARLLHSTPEMRMRELPSLLFLTGGLIALAVLVAFYFTRRRTHSGGQKLWSAPGRRLALALAIPLVAGGLFCLRLYLGPDVAMVMPGLLLFYGLALLNASKYTLDEIRWLGVTQIGLGLVCMLLPEYGLLFFALGFGLGHIGYGLVMYNRYERPGAAAKPAVSA
;
A
#
# COMPACT_ATOMS: atom_id res chain seq x y z
N MET A 1 -24.26 40.52 32.31
CA MET A 1 -23.75 39.13 32.35
C MET A 1 -22.42 39.10 31.62
N LYS A 2 -21.32 38.83 32.32
CA LYS A 2 -19.99 38.67 31.70
C LYS A 2 -20.02 37.32 30.96
N PRO A 3 -19.75 37.26 29.63
CA PRO A 3 -19.74 35.97 28.94
C PRO A 3 -18.73 35.06 29.63
N ALA A 4 -19.12 33.82 29.90
CA ALA A 4 -18.22 32.81 30.43
C ALA A 4 -16.99 32.74 29.51
N ASN A 5 -15.80 32.93 30.07
CA ASN A 5 -14.57 32.78 29.30
C ASN A 5 -14.57 31.36 28.74
N PRO A 6 -14.56 31.17 27.40
CA PRO A 6 -14.49 29.83 26.84
C PRO A 6 -13.26 29.13 27.41
N ASP A 7 -13.44 27.88 27.84
CA ASP A 7 -12.38 27.07 28.46
C ASP A 7 -11.14 27.08 27.54
N PRO A 8 -9.99 27.63 27.99
CA PRO A 8 -8.77 27.68 27.18
C PRO A 8 -8.34 26.31 26.64
N LEU A 9 -8.61 25.22 27.38
CA LEU A 9 -8.32 23.86 26.96
C LEU A 9 -9.24 23.41 25.81
N ALA A 10 -10.51 23.78 25.85
CA ALA A 10 -11.46 23.51 24.78
C ALA A 10 -11.06 24.25 23.49
N GLN A 11 -10.61 25.50 23.60
CA GLN A 11 -10.13 26.28 22.46
C GLN A 11 -8.85 25.70 21.85
N LEU A 12 -7.87 25.29 22.67
CA LEU A 12 -6.66 24.63 22.18
C LEU A 12 -6.99 23.30 21.48
N THR A 13 -7.96 22.55 21.99
CA THR A 13 -8.44 21.31 21.39
C THR A 13 -9.11 21.56 20.03
N GLU A 14 -9.93 22.61 19.93
CA GLU A 14 -10.60 23.02 18.69
C GLU A 14 -9.59 23.50 17.64
N ILE A 15 -8.62 24.35 18.02
CA ILE A 15 -7.53 24.81 17.14
C ILE A 15 -6.74 23.60 16.62
N ARG A 16 -6.38 22.65 17.51
CA ARG A 16 -5.66 21.43 17.12
C ARG A 16 -6.48 20.59 16.14
N ALA A 17 -7.78 20.43 16.36
CA ALA A 17 -8.66 19.69 15.45
C ALA A 17 -8.77 20.35 14.06
N ILE A 18 -8.84 21.68 14.01
CA ILE A 18 -8.85 22.45 12.75
C ILE A 18 -7.50 22.29 12.02
N MET A 19 -6.38 22.39 12.74
CA MET A 19 -5.04 22.18 12.20
C MET A 19 -4.85 20.76 11.65
N GLU A 20 -5.35 19.75 12.36
CA GLU A 20 -5.20 18.37 11.96
C GLU A 20 -6.03 18.04 10.71
N ARG A 21 -7.27 18.52 10.65
CA ARG A 21 -8.14 18.40 9.46
C ARG A 21 -7.60 19.16 8.24
N SER A 22 -6.91 20.28 8.44
CA SER A 22 -6.35 21.08 7.33
C SER A 22 -4.99 20.56 6.84
N SER A 23 -4.29 19.74 7.63
CA SER A 23 -2.96 19.23 7.32
C SER A 23 -2.92 17.75 6.92
N ARG A 24 -3.86 16.91 7.39
CA ARG A 24 -3.92 15.46 7.11
C ARG A 24 -5.12 15.07 6.26
N PHE A 25 -4.92 14.10 5.37
CA PHE A 25 -5.97 13.46 4.58
C PHE A 25 -6.57 12.28 5.37
N LEU A 26 -7.69 12.53 6.06
CA LEU A 26 -8.36 11.56 6.94
C LEU A 26 -9.46 10.74 6.25
N SER A 27 -9.66 10.95 4.94
CA SER A 27 -10.80 10.39 4.19
C SER A 27 -10.50 9.05 3.49
N LEU A 28 -9.31 8.48 3.69
CA LEU A 28 -8.91 7.17 3.16
C LEU A 28 -9.84 6.06 3.65
N SER A 29 -10.34 5.17 2.78
CA SER A 29 -11.27 4.10 3.20
C SER A 29 -10.56 2.78 3.54
N GLY A 30 -10.98 2.10 4.60
CA GLY A 30 -10.49 0.79 5.06
C GLY A 30 -10.80 -0.29 4.03
N LEU A 31 -11.97 -0.17 3.40
CA LEU A 31 -12.38 -1.05 2.30
C LEU A 31 -11.47 -0.89 1.07
N SER A 32 -10.84 0.29 0.86
CA SER A 32 -9.80 0.44 -0.16
C SER A 32 -8.60 -0.47 0.13
N GLY A 33 -8.17 -0.56 1.39
CA GLY A 33 -7.08 -1.44 1.82
C GLY A 33 -7.43 -2.91 1.64
N VAL A 34 -8.62 -3.33 2.07
CA VAL A 34 -9.11 -4.70 1.87
C VAL A 34 -9.16 -5.06 0.39
N GLY A 35 -9.75 -4.19 -0.45
CA GLY A 35 -9.84 -4.40 -1.88
C GLY A 35 -8.48 -4.48 -2.56
N ALA A 36 -7.55 -3.59 -2.23
CA ALA A 36 -6.17 -3.65 -2.74
C ALA A 36 -5.47 -4.96 -2.35
N GLY A 37 -5.67 -5.44 -1.12
CA GLY A 37 -5.10 -6.72 -0.68
C GLY A 37 -5.70 -7.93 -1.41
N VAL A 38 -7.01 -7.95 -1.67
CA VAL A 38 -7.63 -9.00 -2.51
C VAL A 38 -7.04 -8.98 -3.93
N VAL A 39 -6.88 -7.80 -4.53
CA VAL A 39 -6.24 -7.65 -5.84
C VAL A 39 -4.80 -8.20 -5.83
N ALA A 40 -4.03 -7.92 -4.77
CA ALA A 40 -2.67 -8.43 -4.64
C ALA A 40 -2.60 -9.97 -4.48
N LEU A 41 -3.53 -10.57 -3.75
CA LEU A 41 -3.60 -12.04 -3.62
C LEU A 41 -3.98 -12.71 -4.95
N LEU A 42 -4.97 -12.16 -5.66
CA LEU A 42 -5.32 -12.62 -7.01
C LEU A 42 -4.12 -12.45 -7.96
N GLY A 43 -3.46 -11.29 -7.90
CA GLY A 43 -2.26 -11.01 -8.67
C GLY A 43 -1.16 -12.03 -8.43
N THR A 44 -0.91 -12.39 -7.17
CA THR A 44 0.06 -13.44 -6.81
C THR A 44 -0.32 -14.78 -7.46
N ALA A 45 -1.58 -15.18 -7.38
CA ALA A 45 -2.06 -16.42 -7.99
C ALA A 45 -1.92 -16.42 -9.52
N PHE A 46 -2.25 -15.30 -10.18
CA PHE A 46 -2.05 -15.15 -11.63
C PHE A 46 -0.57 -15.13 -12.02
N SER A 47 0.28 -14.45 -11.25
CA SER A 47 1.73 -14.43 -11.46
C SER A 47 2.33 -15.82 -11.34
N MET A 48 1.91 -16.64 -10.37
CA MET A 48 2.41 -18.03 -10.26
C MET A 48 2.13 -18.84 -11.53
N ARG A 49 0.91 -18.75 -12.06
CA ARG A 49 0.52 -19.45 -13.29
C ARG A 49 1.25 -18.92 -14.52
N LEU A 50 1.34 -17.59 -14.64
CA LEU A 50 2.04 -16.95 -15.74
C LEU A 50 3.52 -17.36 -15.76
N LEU A 51 4.21 -17.25 -14.63
CA LEU A 51 5.63 -17.61 -14.52
C LEU A 51 5.88 -19.10 -14.80
N GLU A 52 4.96 -19.97 -14.38
CA GLU A 52 5.05 -21.40 -14.68
C GLU A 52 4.99 -21.68 -16.20
N SER A 53 4.09 -21.01 -16.91
CA SER A 53 3.99 -21.10 -18.37
C SER A 53 5.13 -20.41 -19.12
N ALA A 54 5.62 -19.27 -18.61
CA ALA A 54 6.58 -18.40 -19.27
C ALA A 54 8.02 -18.96 -19.25
N PHE A 55 8.36 -19.71 -18.21
CA PHE A 55 9.71 -20.25 -17.99
C PHE A 55 9.74 -21.79 -17.97
N GLN A 56 8.91 -22.44 -18.79
CA GLN A 56 8.77 -23.89 -18.85
C GLN A 56 10.06 -24.66 -19.18
N ASP A 57 11.02 -24.00 -19.85
CA ASP A 57 12.29 -24.61 -20.28
C ASP A 57 13.28 -24.80 -19.12
N THR A 58 12.96 -24.30 -17.92
CA THR A 58 13.79 -24.41 -16.72
C THR A 58 13.44 -25.69 -15.93
N SER A 59 14.46 -26.47 -15.55
CA SER A 59 14.33 -27.77 -14.85
C SER A 59 13.90 -27.70 -13.39
N VAL A 60 13.51 -26.52 -12.89
CA VAL A 60 13.12 -26.27 -11.50
C VAL A 60 11.59 -26.28 -11.37
N SER A 61 11.08 -26.80 -10.25
CA SER A 61 9.65 -26.80 -9.93
C SER A 61 9.19 -25.47 -9.35
N GLY A 62 8.07 -24.93 -9.82
CA GLY A 62 7.43 -23.71 -9.32
C GLY A 62 7.78 -22.46 -10.13
N GLY A 63 6.75 -21.73 -10.57
CA GLY A 63 6.90 -20.60 -11.50
C GLY A 63 7.89 -19.52 -11.02
N TYR A 64 7.86 -19.16 -9.75
CA TYR A 64 8.77 -18.12 -9.23
C TYR A 64 10.24 -18.59 -9.16
N ALA A 65 10.50 -19.82 -8.76
CA ALA A 65 11.85 -20.38 -8.77
C ALA A 65 12.41 -20.44 -10.21
N ARG A 66 11.59 -20.80 -11.20
CA ARG A 66 11.99 -20.75 -12.62
C ARG A 66 12.42 -19.36 -13.08
N LEU A 67 11.72 -18.31 -12.63
CA LEU A 67 12.15 -16.92 -12.91
C LEU A 67 13.54 -16.62 -12.33
N LEU A 68 13.84 -17.07 -11.11
CA LEU A 68 15.13 -16.80 -10.46
C LEU A 68 16.31 -17.47 -11.19
N HIS A 69 16.08 -18.62 -11.83
CA HIS A 69 17.08 -19.36 -12.60
C HIS A 69 17.03 -19.06 -14.11
N SER A 70 16.20 -18.13 -14.55
CA SER A 70 16.03 -17.80 -15.96
C SER A 70 17.17 -16.94 -16.51
N THR A 71 17.47 -17.10 -17.80
CA THR A 71 18.48 -16.26 -18.46
C THR A 71 17.93 -14.85 -18.73
N PRO A 72 18.80 -13.83 -18.87
CA PRO A 72 18.36 -12.49 -19.26
C PRO A 72 17.51 -12.45 -20.54
N GLU A 73 17.82 -13.31 -21.53
CA GLU A 73 17.11 -13.40 -22.80
C GLU A 73 15.66 -13.89 -22.60
N MET A 74 15.48 -14.93 -21.79
CA MET A 74 14.14 -15.44 -21.43
C MET A 74 13.33 -14.35 -20.71
N ARG A 75 13.95 -13.64 -19.76
CA ARG A 75 13.28 -12.55 -19.03
C ARG A 75 12.88 -11.39 -19.92
N MET A 76 13.70 -11.07 -20.92
CA MET A 76 13.38 -10.01 -21.89
C MET A 76 12.18 -10.40 -22.76
N ARG A 77 12.10 -11.66 -23.19
CA ARG A 77 10.96 -12.19 -23.96
C ARG A 77 9.64 -12.04 -23.20
N GLU A 78 9.67 -12.33 -21.89
CA GLU A 78 8.47 -12.33 -21.02
C GLU A 78 8.21 -10.97 -20.35
N LEU A 79 9.09 -9.98 -20.51
CA LEU A 79 8.93 -8.66 -19.91
C LEU A 79 7.59 -7.98 -20.28
N PRO A 80 7.11 -8.00 -21.55
CA PRO A 80 5.85 -7.37 -21.90
C PRO A 80 4.63 -7.98 -21.19
N SER A 81 4.59 -9.31 -21.05
CA SER A 81 3.48 -10.00 -20.38
C SER A 81 3.46 -9.70 -18.88
N LEU A 82 4.63 -9.66 -18.24
CA LEU A 82 4.78 -9.28 -16.83
C LEU A 82 4.43 -7.80 -16.59
N LEU A 83 4.84 -6.89 -17.47
CA LEU A 83 4.47 -5.48 -17.38
C LEU A 83 2.97 -5.26 -17.58
N PHE A 84 2.36 -5.98 -18.53
CA PHE A 84 0.92 -5.93 -18.74
C PHE A 84 0.14 -6.40 -17.50
N LEU A 85 0.52 -7.55 -16.92
CA LEU A 85 -0.08 -8.06 -15.70
C LEU A 85 0.11 -7.08 -14.53
N THR A 86 1.34 -6.61 -14.31
CA THR A 86 1.66 -5.68 -13.20
C THR A 86 0.92 -4.36 -13.36
N GLY A 87 0.91 -3.79 -14.56
CA GLY A 87 0.17 -2.56 -14.87
C GLY A 87 -1.33 -2.74 -14.66
N GLY A 88 -1.90 -3.87 -15.09
CA GLY A 88 -3.30 -4.22 -14.88
C GLY A 88 -3.68 -4.33 -13.40
N LEU A 89 -2.84 -5.00 -12.60
CA LEU A 89 -3.04 -5.13 -11.15
C LEU A 89 -2.96 -3.78 -10.43
N ILE A 90 -1.97 -2.95 -10.76
CA ILE A 90 -1.83 -1.59 -10.20
C ILE A 90 -3.06 -0.75 -10.58
N ALA A 91 -3.47 -0.76 -11.85
CA ALA A 91 -4.65 -0.04 -12.30
C ALA A 91 -5.91 -0.48 -11.55
N LEU A 92 -6.12 -1.79 -11.41
CA LEU A 92 -7.27 -2.34 -10.68
C LEU A 92 -7.23 -1.95 -9.20
N ALA A 93 -6.07 -2.05 -8.53
CA ALA A 93 -5.92 -1.65 -7.14
C ALA A 93 -6.19 -0.15 -6.93
N VAL A 94 -5.71 0.72 -7.83
CA VAL A 94 -5.97 2.16 -7.81
C VAL A 94 -7.45 2.45 -8.04
N LEU A 95 -8.11 1.78 -8.99
CA LEU A 95 -9.55 1.94 -9.26
C LEU A 95 -10.38 1.55 -8.04
N VAL A 96 -10.08 0.41 -7.42
CA VAL A 96 -10.74 -0.05 -6.19
C VAL A 96 -10.51 0.94 -5.04
N ALA A 97 -9.27 1.39 -4.86
CA ALA A 97 -8.94 2.34 -3.80
C ALA A 97 -9.65 3.69 -4.00
N PHE A 98 -9.67 4.19 -5.23
CA PHE A 98 -10.35 5.42 -5.62
C PHE A 98 -11.87 5.31 -5.43
N TYR A 99 -12.49 4.20 -5.86
CA TYR A 99 -13.92 3.95 -5.72
C TYR A 99 -14.37 4.02 -4.25
N PHE A 100 -13.73 3.26 -3.36
CA PHE A 100 -14.08 3.23 -1.94
C PHE A 100 -13.77 4.54 -1.23
N THR A 101 -12.65 5.20 -1.55
CA THR A 101 -12.31 6.50 -0.98
C THR A 101 -13.31 7.57 -1.43
N ARG A 102 -13.69 7.60 -2.72
CA ARG A 102 -14.69 8.55 -3.24
C ARG A 102 -16.06 8.33 -2.60
N ARG A 103 -16.47 7.06 -2.43
CA ARG A 103 -17.72 6.72 -1.74
C ARG A 103 -17.72 7.26 -0.31
N ARG A 104 -16.61 7.13 0.41
CA ARG A 104 -16.44 7.68 1.78
C ARG A 104 -16.44 9.21 1.79
N THR A 105 -15.79 9.87 0.83
CA THR A 105 -15.69 11.34 0.80
C THR A 105 -17.01 12.01 0.44
N HIS A 106 -17.82 11.39 -0.42
CA HIS A 106 -19.14 11.90 -0.79
C HIS A 106 -20.11 11.90 0.40
N SER A 107 -19.97 10.94 1.33
CA SER A 107 -20.72 10.92 2.59
C SER A 107 -20.23 11.96 3.62
N GLY A 108 -19.05 12.57 3.42
CA GLY A 108 -18.41 13.49 4.39
C GLY A 108 -18.18 14.92 3.89
N GLY A 109 -18.63 15.28 2.68
CA GLY A 109 -18.54 16.64 2.13
C GLY A 109 -17.14 17.15 1.77
N GLN A 110 -16.10 16.29 1.78
CA GLN A 110 -14.72 16.67 1.47
C GLN A 110 -14.35 16.34 0.02
N LYS A 111 -13.54 17.21 -0.62
CA LYS A 111 -13.00 16.96 -1.96
C LYS A 111 -11.81 15.99 -1.88
N LEU A 112 -11.80 14.98 -2.74
CA LEU A 112 -10.72 14.00 -2.84
C LEU A 112 -9.38 14.65 -3.22
N TRP A 113 -9.42 15.64 -4.12
CA TRP A 113 -8.24 16.38 -4.60
C TRP A 113 -7.98 17.64 -3.78
N SER A 114 -7.72 17.46 -2.49
CA SER A 114 -7.38 18.54 -1.55
C SER A 114 -5.87 18.81 -1.49
N ALA A 115 -5.44 19.88 -0.82
CA ALA A 115 -4.01 20.13 -0.59
C ALA A 115 -3.33 18.98 0.20
N PRO A 116 -3.91 18.45 1.30
CA PRO A 116 -3.40 17.25 1.96
C PRO A 116 -3.39 16.01 1.06
N GLY A 117 -4.43 15.81 0.24
CA GLY A 117 -4.49 14.68 -0.70
C GLY A 117 -3.37 14.71 -1.75
N ARG A 118 -3.04 15.89 -2.29
CA ARG A 118 -1.92 16.06 -3.22
C ARG A 118 -0.56 15.79 -2.56
N ARG A 119 -0.36 16.24 -1.32
CA ARG A 119 0.86 15.97 -0.54
C ARG A 119 1.02 14.48 -0.28
N LEU A 120 -0.05 13.80 0.11
CA LEU A 120 -0.10 12.35 0.29
C LEU A 120 0.28 11.63 -1.01
N ALA A 121 -0.33 12.02 -2.14
CA ALA A 121 -0.06 11.42 -3.44
C ALA A 121 1.40 11.60 -3.87
N LEU A 122 1.98 12.79 -3.70
CA LEU A 122 3.41 13.02 -3.99
C LEU A 122 4.32 12.20 -3.08
N ALA A 123 4.01 12.13 -1.78
CA ALA A 123 4.79 11.39 -0.81
C ALA A 123 4.82 9.88 -1.09
N LEU A 124 3.73 9.34 -1.65
CA LEU A 124 3.68 7.97 -2.18
C LEU A 124 4.45 7.87 -3.51
N ALA A 125 4.16 8.75 -4.47
CA ALA A 125 4.65 8.63 -5.85
C ALA A 125 6.17 8.62 -5.94
N ILE A 126 6.87 9.46 -5.17
CA ILE A 126 8.34 9.58 -5.26
C ILE A 126 9.04 8.24 -4.96
N PRO A 127 8.83 7.57 -3.81
CA PRO A 127 9.48 6.28 -3.57
C PRO A 127 8.94 5.15 -4.45
N LEU A 128 7.65 5.19 -4.84
CA LEU A 128 7.06 4.20 -5.74
C LEU A 128 7.69 4.22 -7.13
N VAL A 129 7.86 5.41 -7.74
CA VAL A 129 8.49 5.56 -9.05
C VAL A 129 9.97 5.19 -8.98
N ALA A 130 10.69 5.70 -7.97
CA ALA A 130 12.10 5.34 -7.77
C ALA A 130 12.27 3.82 -7.60
N GLY A 131 11.43 3.20 -6.76
CA GLY A 131 11.44 1.77 -6.51
C GLY A 131 11.04 0.93 -7.72
N GLY A 132 10.05 1.37 -8.49
CA GLY A 132 9.64 0.71 -9.73
C GLY A 132 10.74 0.69 -10.78
N LEU A 133 11.40 1.84 -10.99
CA LEU A 133 12.55 1.93 -11.90
C LEU A 133 13.75 1.11 -11.40
N PHE A 134 14.01 1.13 -10.09
CA PHE A 134 15.05 0.31 -9.46
C PHE A 134 14.76 -1.19 -9.66
N CYS A 135 13.55 -1.64 -9.37
CA CYS A 135 13.13 -3.04 -9.56
C CYS A 135 13.17 -3.46 -11.04
N LEU A 136 12.80 -2.57 -11.96
CA LEU A 136 12.93 -2.82 -13.39
C LEU A 136 14.40 -3.03 -13.78
N ARG A 137 15.32 -2.19 -13.27
CA ARG A 137 16.76 -2.36 -13.52
C ARG A 137 17.31 -3.67 -12.93
N LEU A 138 16.82 -4.10 -11.77
CA LEU A 138 17.18 -5.40 -11.19
C LEU A 138 16.65 -6.55 -12.05
N TYR A 139 15.40 -6.46 -12.51
CA TYR A 139 14.79 -7.44 -13.41
C TYR A 139 15.52 -7.53 -14.76
N LEU A 140 16.16 -6.47 -15.23
CA LEU A 140 16.97 -6.50 -16.45
C LEU A 140 18.41 -6.97 -16.20
N GLY A 141 18.88 -6.96 -14.94
CA GLY A 141 20.23 -7.37 -14.53
C GLY A 141 20.29 -8.81 -14.00
N PRO A 142 21.43 -9.25 -13.44
CA PRO A 142 21.54 -10.58 -12.84
C PRO A 142 20.75 -10.73 -11.52
N ASP A 143 20.46 -9.63 -10.84
CA ASP A 143 19.90 -9.61 -9.47
C ASP A 143 18.37 -9.69 -9.41
N VAL A 144 17.73 -10.51 -10.25
CA VAL A 144 16.25 -10.63 -10.31
C VAL A 144 15.62 -11.03 -8.98
N ALA A 145 16.36 -11.79 -8.16
CA ALA A 145 15.99 -12.17 -6.80
C ALA A 145 15.66 -10.96 -5.92
N MET A 146 16.26 -9.80 -6.19
CA MET A 146 16.07 -8.58 -5.38
C MET A 146 14.84 -7.76 -5.78
N VAL A 147 14.10 -8.16 -6.82
CA VAL A 147 12.88 -7.46 -7.26
C VAL A 147 11.80 -7.49 -6.18
N MET A 148 11.46 -8.66 -5.62
CA MET A 148 10.42 -8.78 -4.59
C MET A 148 10.78 -8.04 -3.28
N PRO A 149 12.02 -8.19 -2.74
CA PRO A 149 12.50 -7.35 -1.64
C PRO A 149 12.39 -5.85 -1.96
N GLY A 150 12.83 -5.44 -3.16
CA GLY A 150 12.77 -4.05 -3.61
C GLY A 150 11.35 -3.50 -3.61
N LEU A 151 10.37 -4.24 -4.17
CA LEU A 151 8.97 -3.82 -4.19
C LEU A 151 8.44 -3.60 -2.76
N LEU A 152 8.70 -4.52 -1.84
CA LEU A 152 8.28 -4.41 -0.43
C LEU A 152 8.93 -3.21 0.27
N LEU A 153 10.25 -3.03 0.10
CA LEU A 153 11.02 -1.96 0.73
C LEU A 153 10.58 -0.59 0.24
N PHE A 154 10.57 -0.36 -1.09
CA PHE A 154 10.23 0.93 -1.65
C PHE A 154 8.77 1.29 -1.41
N TYR A 155 7.86 0.30 -1.43
CA TYR A 155 6.48 0.52 -1.06
C TYR A 155 6.33 0.82 0.43
N GLY A 156 7.04 0.11 1.31
CA GLY A 156 7.05 0.38 2.74
C GLY A 156 7.58 1.78 3.07
N LEU A 157 8.64 2.23 2.36
CA LEU A 157 9.15 3.60 2.44
C LEU A 157 8.15 4.62 1.88
N ALA A 158 7.43 4.29 0.80
CA ALA A 158 6.36 5.13 0.27
C ALA A 158 5.27 5.34 1.33
N LEU A 159 4.79 4.27 1.97
CA LEU A 159 3.80 4.34 3.04
C LEU A 159 4.32 5.11 4.26
N LEU A 160 5.56 4.85 4.69
CA LEU A 160 6.16 5.56 5.82
C LEU A 160 6.26 7.07 5.54
N ASN A 161 6.66 7.46 4.33
CA ASN A 161 6.70 8.85 3.91
C ASN A 161 5.29 9.47 3.83
N ALA A 162 4.34 8.74 3.28
CA ALA A 162 2.94 9.13 3.14
C ALA A 162 2.21 9.27 4.48
N SER A 163 2.59 8.48 5.49
CA SER A 163 1.95 8.44 6.82
C SER A 163 1.92 9.80 7.52
N LYS A 164 2.87 10.70 7.20
CA LYS A 164 2.91 12.09 7.71
C LYS A 164 1.67 12.91 7.31
N TYR A 165 1.01 12.52 6.23
CA TYR A 165 -0.13 13.24 5.64
C TYR A 165 -1.44 12.49 5.76
N THR A 166 -1.50 11.37 6.48
CA THR A 166 -2.72 10.58 6.67
C THR A 166 -2.73 9.89 8.04
N LEU A 167 -3.60 8.89 8.23
CA LEU A 167 -3.82 8.14 9.45
C LEU A 167 -2.55 7.41 9.91
N ASP A 168 -2.33 7.36 11.22
CA ASP A 168 -1.10 6.82 11.82
C ASP A 168 -0.93 5.33 11.58
N GLU A 169 -2.03 4.59 11.38
CA GLU A 169 -1.96 3.18 11.07
C GLU A 169 -1.14 2.93 9.78
N ILE A 170 -1.15 3.84 8.80
CA ILE A 170 -0.37 3.69 7.55
C ILE A 170 1.12 3.57 7.84
N ARG A 171 1.61 4.21 8.91
CA ARG A 171 2.99 4.09 9.37
C ARG A 171 3.31 2.64 9.72
N TRP A 172 2.45 1.97 10.47
CA TRP A 172 2.65 0.60 10.91
C TRP A 172 2.63 -0.36 9.73
N LEU A 173 1.72 -0.16 8.77
CA LEU A 173 1.76 -0.93 7.52
C LEU A 173 3.09 -0.72 6.78
N GLY A 174 3.57 0.52 6.66
CA GLY A 174 4.85 0.84 6.03
C GLY A 174 6.04 0.16 6.71
N VAL A 175 6.12 0.20 8.05
CA VAL A 175 7.16 -0.47 8.83
C VAL A 175 7.10 -1.99 8.65
N THR A 176 5.90 -2.58 8.65
CA THR A 176 5.73 -4.02 8.38
C THR A 176 6.22 -4.40 6.98
N GLN A 177 5.92 -3.60 5.95
CA GLN A 177 6.41 -3.83 4.59
C GLN A 177 7.94 -3.73 4.51
N ILE A 178 8.55 -2.75 5.20
CA ILE A 178 10.01 -2.64 5.28
C ILE A 178 10.59 -3.91 5.93
N GLY A 179 10.04 -4.34 7.07
CA GLY A 179 10.48 -5.56 7.75
C GLY A 179 10.36 -6.81 6.88
N LEU A 180 9.20 -7.00 6.22
CA LEU A 180 8.99 -8.11 5.28
C LEU A 180 9.96 -8.05 4.11
N GLY A 181 10.24 -6.85 3.57
CA GLY A 181 11.22 -6.65 2.49
C GLY A 181 12.65 -7.02 2.91
N LEU A 182 13.06 -6.63 4.12
CA LEU A 182 14.38 -7.01 4.66
C LEU A 182 14.49 -8.51 4.90
N VAL A 183 13.45 -9.17 5.43
CA VAL A 183 13.46 -10.63 5.60
C VAL A 183 13.42 -11.35 4.25
N CYS A 184 12.62 -10.85 3.31
CA CYS A 184 12.55 -11.35 1.92
C CYS A 184 13.92 -11.27 1.23
N MET A 185 14.71 -10.22 1.51
CA MET A 185 16.08 -10.10 0.99
C MET A 185 16.98 -11.26 1.45
N LEU A 186 16.79 -11.77 2.67
CA LEU A 186 17.53 -12.92 3.20
C LEU A 186 17.03 -14.26 2.63
N LEU A 187 15.77 -14.30 2.19
CA LEU A 187 15.08 -15.50 1.73
C LEU A 187 14.38 -15.24 0.38
N PRO A 188 15.12 -14.86 -0.67
CA PRO A 188 14.54 -14.34 -1.90
C PRO A 188 13.69 -15.37 -2.66
N GLU A 189 13.92 -16.66 -2.46
CA GLU A 189 13.13 -17.74 -3.07
C GLU A 189 11.65 -17.72 -2.66
N TYR A 190 11.34 -17.10 -1.52
CA TYR A 190 9.97 -16.94 -1.02
C TYR A 190 9.37 -15.58 -1.41
N GLY A 191 9.95 -14.86 -2.38
CA GLY A 191 9.57 -13.50 -2.75
C GLY A 191 8.07 -13.30 -3.03
N LEU A 192 7.43 -14.21 -3.78
CA LEU A 192 5.97 -14.13 -4.00
C LEU A 192 5.15 -14.37 -2.73
N LEU A 193 5.63 -15.21 -1.80
CA LEU A 193 4.98 -15.42 -0.51
C LEU A 193 5.06 -14.13 0.32
N PHE A 194 6.24 -13.51 0.42
CA PHE A 194 6.38 -12.22 1.11
C PHE A 194 5.54 -11.12 0.46
N PHE A 195 5.43 -11.10 -0.87
CA PHE A 195 4.54 -10.20 -1.59
C PHE A 195 3.07 -10.43 -1.18
N ALA A 196 2.59 -11.68 -1.17
CA ALA A 196 1.23 -12.00 -0.75
C ALA A 196 0.97 -11.67 0.73
N LEU A 197 1.95 -11.89 1.60
CA LEU A 197 1.87 -11.52 3.02
C LEU A 197 1.78 -10.01 3.19
N GLY A 198 2.64 -9.25 2.54
CA GLY A 198 2.69 -7.79 2.65
C GLY A 198 1.54 -7.11 1.89
N PHE A 199 1.55 -7.22 0.57
CA PHE A 199 0.58 -6.54 -0.30
C PHE A 199 -0.82 -7.14 -0.21
N GLY A 200 -0.95 -8.44 0.10
CA GLY A 200 -2.24 -9.11 0.28
C GLY A 200 -2.74 -9.03 1.72
N LEU A 201 -2.28 -9.94 2.58
CA LEU A 201 -2.80 -10.09 3.95
C LEU A 201 -2.57 -8.86 4.81
N GLY A 202 -1.41 -8.20 4.69
CA GLY A 202 -1.08 -6.98 5.43
C GLY A 202 -2.07 -5.85 5.13
N HIS A 203 -2.44 -5.67 3.87
CA HIS A 203 -3.42 -4.66 3.47
C HIS A 203 -4.85 -5.01 3.86
N ILE A 204 -5.21 -6.29 3.81
CA ILE A 204 -6.51 -6.77 4.31
C ILE A 204 -6.61 -6.50 5.82
N GLY A 205 -5.63 -6.98 6.59
CA GLY A 205 -5.61 -6.79 8.05
C GLY A 205 -5.65 -5.32 8.43
N TYR A 206 -4.80 -4.51 7.80
CA TYR A 206 -4.79 -3.06 7.97
C TYR A 206 -6.14 -2.42 7.62
N GLY A 207 -6.70 -2.77 6.45
CA GLY A 207 -7.95 -2.21 5.95
C GLY A 207 -9.12 -2.52 6.89
N LEU A 208 -9.16 -3.73 7.45
CA LEU A 208 -10.13 -4.13 8.46
C LEU A 208 -9.97 -3.35 9.77
N VAL A 209 -8.73 -3.14 10.25
CA VAL A 209 -8.45 -2.31 11.43
C VAL A 209 -8.94 -0.88 11.20
N MET A 210 -8.61 -0.29 10.05
CA MET A 210 -9.02 1.08 9.71
C MET A 210 -10.54 1.19 9.57
N TYR A 211 -11.20 0.21 8.94
CA TYR A 211 -12.65 0.16 8.81
C TYR A 211 -13.33 0.10 10.18
N ASN A 212 -12.89 -0.80 11.06
CA ASN A 212 -13.46 -0.95 12.40
C ASN A 212 -13.25 0.29 13.27
N ARG A 213 -12.12 0.97 13.13
CA ARG A 213 -11.78 2.14 13.95
C ARG A 213 -12.44 3.44 13.48
N TYR A 214 -12.65 3.60 12.16
CA TYR A 214 -13.04 4.89 11.57
C TYR A 214 -14.30 4.89 10.71
N GLU A 215 -14.84 3.72 10.32
CA GLU A 215 -15.95 3.64 9.34
C GLU A 215 -17.15 2.83 9.81
N ARG A 216 -16.96 1.85 10.69
CA ARG A 216 -18.04 0.93 11.10
C ARG A 216 -19.15 1.69 11.84
N PRO A 217 -20.41 1.64 11.36
CA PRO A 217 -21.55 2.23 12.06
C PRO A 217 -21.70 1.59 13.45
N GLY A 218 -21.73 2.42 14.50
CA GLY A 218 -21.82 1.97 15.90
C GLY A 218 -20.49 1.87 16.67
N ALA A 219 -19.32 2.07 16.03
CA ALA A 219 -18.03 2.18 16.73
C ALA A 219 -17.81 3.56 17.40
N ALA A 220 -18.70 4.52 17.17
CA ALA A 220 -18.74 5.81 17.88
C ALA A 220 -19.47 5.67 19.23
N ALA A 221 -18.85 4.96 20.17
CA ALA A 221 -19.22 5.01 21.59
C ALA A 221 -17.96 4.87 22.46
N LYS A 222 -16.99 5.77 22.27
CA LYS A 222 -16.14 6.23 23.37
C LYS A 222 -15.95 7.74 23.24
N PRO A 223 -16.60 8.55 24.09
CA PRO A 223 -16.15 9.93 24.25
C PRO A 223 -14.73 9.89 24.80
N ALA A 224 -13.80 10.55 24.13
CA ALA A 224 -12.48 10.80 24.65
C ALA A 224 -12.57 11.90 25.72
N VAL A 225 -13.03 11.56 26.93
CA VAL A 225 -12.82 12.34 28.16
C VAL A 225 -12.82 11.40 29.37
N SER A 226 -11.67 11.28 30.06
CA SER A 226 -11.51 11.37 31.53
C SER A 226 -10.21 10.69 31.99
N ALA A 227 -9.20 11.53 32.23
CA ALA A 227 -8.31 11.50 33.39
C ALA A 227 -7.58 12.85 33.44
#